data_AF-A0A8I1TYA9-F1
#
_entry.id   AF-A0A8I1TYA9-F1
#
_cell.length_a   1.000
_cell.length_b   1.000
_cell.length_c   1.000
_cell.angle_alpha   90.00
_cell.angle_beta   90.00
_cell.angle_gamma   90.00
#
_symmetry.space_group_name_H-M   'P 1'
#
loop_
_entity.id
_entity.type
_entity.pdbx_description
1 polymer ?
#
loop_
_entity_poly.entity_id
_entity_poly.type
_entity_poly.pdbx_seq_one_letter_code
_entity_poly.pdbx_strand_id
1 'polypeptide(L)'
;MAPKRLTSRQKELWSEIVSSKPAAWFDAANSALLLGYVKSIVSHEILTSQSDAIEATLMEPDADLKRLNRLHIMIERQSRLIQTFATKLRLTQQSRYTPATAAVMAGKASGVRPWDEGK
;
A
#
# COMPACT_ATOMS: atom_id res chain seq x y z
N MET A 1 -5.15 -13.47 -15.17
CA MET A 1 -5.38 -14.58 -14.20
C MET A 1 -4.30 -14.52 -13.12
N ALA A 2 -4.65 -14.58 -11.84
CA ALA A 2 -3.69 -14.49 -10.73
C ALA A 2 -2.82 -15.77 -10.62
N PRO A 3 -1.53 -15.67 -10.23
CA PRO A 3 -0.69 -16.85 -10.04
C PRO A 3 -1.24 -17.84 -8.99
N LYS A 4 -1.22 -19.15 -9.29
CA LYS A 4 -1.79 -20.21 -8.42
C LYS A 4 -1.22 -20.22 -6.99
N ARG A 5 0.03 -19.78 -6.83
CA ARG A 5 0.80 -19.74 -5.57
C ARG A 5 0.42 -18.61 -4.60
N LEU A 6 -0.59 -17.80 -4.91
CA LEU A 6 -1.08 -16.73 -4.05
C LEU A 6 -2.11 -17.27 -3.04
N THR A 7 -2.05 -16.76 -1.80
CA THR A 7 -3.12 -16.97 -0.80
C THR A 7 -4.42 -16.30 -1.26
N SER A 8 -5.56 -16.63 -0.65
CA SER A 8 -6.86 -16.04 -1.00
C SER A 8 -6.83 -14.51 -0.93
N ARG A 9 -6.34 -13.95 0.18
CA ARG A 9 -6.16 -12.50 0.36
C ARG A 9 -5.28 -11.88 -0.72
N GLN A 10 -4.18 -12.55 -1.09
CA GLN A 10 -3.30 -12.05 -2.16
C GLN A 10 -3.96 -12.10 -3.54
N LYS A 11 -4.82 -13.09 -3.82
CA LYS A 11 -5.56 -13.18 -5.09
C LYS A 11 -6.62 -12.09 -5.20
N GLU A 12 -7.33 -11.82 -4.10
CA GLU A 12 -8.29 -10.72 -4.02
C GLU A 12 -7.61 -9.39 -4.33
N LEU A 13 -6.55 -9.06 -3.58
CA LEU A 13 -5.80 -7.82 -3.77
C LEU A 13 -5.18 -7.71 -5.18
N TRP A 14 -4.66 -8.82 -5.71
CA TRP A 14 -4.19 -8.86 -7.10
C TRP A 14 -5.31 -8.48 -8.08
N SER A 15 -6.50 -9.04 -7.89
CA SER A 15 -7.63 -8.84 -8.79
C SER A 15 -8.17 -7.42 -8.69
N GLU A 16 -8.23 -6.84 -7.49
CA GLU A 16 -8.58 -5.44 -7.24
C GLU A 16 -7.62 -4.48 -7.96
N ILE A 17 -6.30 -4.66 -7.77
CA ILE A 17 -5.29 -3.79 -8.38
C ILE A 17 -5.34 -3.88 -9.90
N VAL A 18 -5.40 -5.10 -10.46
CA VAL A 18 -5.47 -5.31 -11.91
C VAL A 18 -6.75 -4.71 -12.50
N SER A 19 -7.89 -4.85 -11.81
CA SER A 19 -9.17 -4.30 -12.27
C SER A 19 -9.24 -2.77 -12.16
N SER A 20 -8.42 -2.15 -11.31
CA SER A 20 -8.34 -0.68 -11.16
C SER A 20 -7.62 0.04 -12.31
N LYS A 21 -7.06 -0.70 -13.27
CA LYS A 21 -6.25 -0.16 -14.38
C LYS A 21 -6.69 -0.76 -15.71
N PRO A 22 -6.40 -0.07 -16.84
CA PRO A 22 -6.65 -0.63 -18.17
C PRO A 22 -5.90 -1.96 -18.38
N ALA A 23 -6.46 -2.86 -19.19
CA ALA A 23 -5.90 -4.20 -19.41
C ALA A 23 -4.45 -4.20 -19.94
N ALA A 24 -4.04 -3.16 -20.67
CA ALA A 24 -2.69 -3.00 -21.20
C ALA A 24 -1.69 -2.40 -20.19
N TRP A 25 -2.13 -2.03 -18.98
CA TRP A 25 -1.27 -1.44 -17.96
C TRP A 25 -0.25 -2.44 -17.39
N PHE A 26 -0.68 -3.69 -17.23
CA PHE A 26 0.17 -4.75 -16.70
C PHE A 26 0.61 -5.69 -17.83
N ASP A 27 1.91 -5.84 -17.98
CA ASP A 27 2.56 -6.69 -18.97
C ASP A 27 3.41 -7.78 -18.30
N ALA A 28 4.02 -8.64 -19.11
CA ALA A 28 4.89 -9.69 -18.59
C ALA A 28 6.08 -9.12 -17.79
N ALA A 29 6.59 -7.94 -18.19
CA ALA A 29 7.75 -7.31 -17.56
C ALA A 29 7.45 -6.79 -16.15
N ASN A 30 6.24 -6.29 -15.90
CA ASN A 30 5.82 -5.76 -14.61
C ASN A 30 5.02 -6.75 -13.75
N SER A 31 4.65 -7.92 -14.30
CA SER A 31 3.93 -8.98 -13.58
C SER A 31 4.63 -9.46 -12.29
N ALA A 32 5.97 -9.59 -12.32
CA ALA A 32 6.76 -9.98 -11.16
C ALA A 32 6.81 -8.87 -10.09
N LEU A 33 6.82 -7.60 -10.53
CA LEU A 33 6.77 -6.45 -9.62
C LEU A 33 5.40 -6.33 -8.96
N LEU A 34 4.31 -6.56 -9.70
CA LEU A 34 2.95 -6.62 -9.17
C LEU A 34 2.82 -7.74 -8.13
N LEU A 35 3.42 -8.89 -8.38
CA LEU A 35 3.44 -9.99 -7.42
C LEU A 35 4.16 -9.60 -6.13
N GLY A 36 5.33 -8.95 -6.25
CA GLY A 36 6.08 -8.43 -5.10
C GLY A 36 5.28 -7.39 -4.32
N TYR A 37 4.58 -6.50 -5.01
CA TYR A 37 3.72 -5.48 -4.42
C TYR A 37 2.57 -6.08 -3.61
N VAL A 38 1.81 -7.00 -4.21
CA VAL A 38 0.69 -7.69 -3.55
C VAL A 38 1.17 -8.43 -2.29
N LYS A 39 2.27 -9.18 -2.39
CA LYS A 39 2.85 -9.89 -1.24
C LYS A 39 3.31 -8.93 -0.14
N SER A 40 3.85 -7.79 -0.54
CA SER A 40 4.36 -6.76 0.37
C SER A 40 3.22 -6.11 1.17
N ILE A 41 2.09 -5.81 0.53
CA ILE A 41 0.91 -5.27 1.21
C ILE A 41 0.34 -6.28 2.21
N VAL A 42 0.12 -7.53 1.79
CA VAL A 42 -0.45 -8.55 2.69
C VAL A 42 0.49 -8.84 3.87
N SER A 43 1.81 -8.82 3.65
CA SER A 43 2.80 -8.91 4.74
C SER A 43 2.67 -7.73 5.72
N HIS A 44 2.50 -6.51 5.20
CA HIS A 44 2.29 -5.32 6.03
C HIS A 44 1.00 -5.41 6.87
N GLU A 45 -0.11 -5.85 6.26
CA GLU A 45 -1.39 -6.06 6.97
C GLU A 45 -1.22 -7.04 8.14
N ILE A 46 -0.54 -8.16 7.91
CA ILE A 46 -0.28 -9.18 8.95
C ILE A 46 0.61 -8.62 10.07
N LEU A 47 1.69 -7.92 9.73
CA LEU A 47 2.60 -7.35 10.72
C LEU A 47 1.93 -6.26 11.55
N THR A 48 1.11 -5.42 10.92
CA THR A 48 0.34 -4.37 11.61
C THR A 48 -0.67 -4.97 12.57
N SER A 49 -1.46 -5.96 12.12
CA SER A 49 -2.40 -6.67 12.99
C SER A 49 -1.73 -7.33 14.20
N GLN A 50 -0.49 -7.83 14.05
CA GLN A 50 0.29 -8.33 15.19
C GLN A 50 0.79 -7.22 16.11
N SER A 51 1.14 -6.05 15.58
CA SER A 51 1.50 -4.85 16.35
C SER A 51 0.32 -4.40 17.20
N ASP A 52 -0.85 -4.22 16.56
CA ASP A 52 -2.09 -3.77 17.21
C ASP A 52 -2.50 -4.70 18.36
N ALA A 53 -2.34 -6.01 18.18
CA ALA A 53 -2.63 -6.99 19.22
C ALA A 53 -1.72 -6.86 20.45
N ILE A 54 -0.44 -6.51 20.27
CA ILE A 54 0.48 -6.26 21.38
C ILE A 54 0.20 -4.89 22.00
N GLU A 55 -0.08 -3.89 21.17
CA GLU A 55 -0.44 -2.53 21.60
C GLU A 55 -1.68 -2.53 22.51
N ALA A 56 -2.68 -3.37 22.19
CA ALA A 56 -3.86 -3.57 23.02
C ALA A 56 -3.56 -4.09 24.43
N THR A 57 -2.41 -4.73 24.64
CA THR A 57 -1.98 -5.27 25.93
C THR A 57 -0.95 -4.40 26.66
N LEU A 58 -0.65 -3.19 26.16
CA LEU A 58 0.43 -2.35 26.71
C LEU A 58 0.26 -1.92 28.17
N MET A 59 -0.96 -1.94 28.69
CA MET A 59 -1.25 -1.63 30.10
C MET A 59 -0.90 -2.80 31.03
N GLU A 60 -0.65 -3.99 30.48
CA GLU A 60 -0.25 -5.16 31.25
C GLU A 60 1.25 -5.12 31.58
N PRO A 61 1.67 -5.53 32.79
CA PRO A 61 3.08 -5.55 33.19
C PRO A 61 3.98 -6.39 32.27
N ASP A 62 3.41 -7.40 31.61
CA ASP A 62 4.13 -8.36 30.76
C ASP A 62 4.09 -8.00 29.27
N ALA A 63 3.70 -6.77 28.91
CA ALA A 63 3.66 -6.33 27.52
C ALA A 63 5.03 -6.47 26.83
N ASP A 64 5.06 -7.19 25.70
CA ASP A 64 6.31 -7.50 24.98
C ASP A 64 6.76 -6.33 24.08
N LEU A 65 7.26 -5.25 24.72
CA LEU A 65 7.78 -4.06 24.06
C LEU A 65 8.93 -4.37 23.09
N LYS A 66 9.71 -5.41 23.38
CA LYS A 66 10.86 -5.81 22.55
C LYS A 66 10.37 -6.42 21.23
N ARG A 67 9.33 -7.25 21.27
CA ARG A 67 8.68 -7.77 20.07
C ARG A 67 7.95 -6.66 19.31
N LEU A 68 7.26 -5.77 20.01
CA LEU A 68 6.59 -4.62 19.40
C LEU A 68 7.57 -3.76 18.58
N ASN A 69 8.70 -3.37 19.15
CA ASN A 69 9.73 -2.61 18.44
C ASN A 69 10.24 -3.34 17.18
N ARG A 70 10.44 -4.66 17.25
CA ARG A 70 10.83 -5.47 16.08
C ARG A 70 9.77 -5.47 14.99
N LEU A 71 8.48 -5.56 15.37
CA LEU A 71 7.38 -5.49 14.42
C LEU A 71 7.35 -4.12 13.73
N HIS A 72 7.49 -3.00 14.45
CA HIS A 72 7.55 -1.68 13.83
C HIS A 72 8.70 -1.53 12.83
N ILE A 73 9.89 -2.06 13.14
CA ILE A 73 11.02 -2.07 12.20
C ILE A 73 10.68 -2.88 10.93
N MET A 74 9.99 -4.02 11.08
CA MET A 74 9.56 -4.83 9.94
C MET A 74 8.47 -4.14 9.12
N ILE A 75 7.50 -3.51 9.78
CA ILE A 75 6.42 -2.72 9.15
C ILE A 75 7.04 -1.59 8.32
N GLU A 76 7.98 -0.83 8.88
CA GLU A 76 8.66 0.26 8.18
C GLU A 76 9.38 -0.24 6.91
N ARG A 77 10.13 -1.33 7.03
CA ARG A 77 10.81 -1.96 5.88
C ARG A 77 9.80 -2.39 4.83
N GLN A 78 8.67 -2.96 5.25
CA GLN A 78 7.62 -3.40 4.37
C GLN A 78 6.96 -2.22 3.64
N SER A 79 6.70 -1.11 4.33
CA SER A 79 6.18 0.13 3.75
C SER A 79 7.12 0.74 2.71
N ARG A 80 8.43 0.74 2.97
CA ARG A 80 9.44 1.18 1.99
C ARG A 80 9.47 0.30 0.74
N LEU A 81 9.29 -1.02 0.90
CA LEU A 81 9.16 -1.95 -0.24
C LEU A 81 7.88 -1.68 -1.04
N ILE A 82 6.74 -1.50 -0.37
CA ILE A 82 5.46 -1.14 -0.99
C ILE A 82 5.63 0.14 -1.83
N GLN A 83 6.23 1.19 -1.27
CA GLN A 83 6.49 2.44 -1.97
C GLN A 83 7.40 2.23 -3.20
N THR A 84 8.45 1.42 -3.07
CA THR A 84 9.37 1.11 -4.17
C THR A 84 8.65 0.41 -5.32
N PHE A 85 7.85 -0.60 -5.03
CA PHE A 85 7.06 -1.30 -6.04
C PHE A 85 6.00 -0.38 -6.67
N ALA A 86 5.26 0.39 -5.86
CA ALA A 86 4.25 1.32 -6.36
C ALA A 86 4.84 2.35 -7.33
N THR A 87 6.05 2.85 -7.02
CA THR A 87 6.80 3.79 -7.87
C THR A 87 7.21 3.14 -9.18
N LYS A 88 7.74 1.90 -9.16
CA LYS A 88 8.14 1.16 -10.37
C LYS A 88 6.95 0.76 -11.24
N LEU A 89 5.83 0.40 -10.62
CA LEU A 89 4.56 0.09 -11.28
C LEU A 89 3.78 1.33 -11.73
N ARG A 90 4.25 2.53 -11.35
CA ARG A 90 3.61 3.83 -11.62
C ARG A 90 2.16 3.91 -11.11
N LEU A 91 1.88 3.23 -10.00
CA LEU A 91 0.54 3.19 -9.40
C LEU A 91 0.18 4.48 -8.66
N THR A 92 1.20 5.18 -8.15
CA THR A 92 1.03 6.49 -7.53
C THR A 92 1.19 7.57 -8.58
N GLN A 93 0.39 8.64 -8.48
CA GLN A 93 0.60 9.87 -9.23
C GLN A 93 1.95 10.44 -8.81
N GLN A 94 3.02 10.10 -9.52
CA GLN A 94 4.31 10.75 -9.33
C GLN A 94 4.10 12.22 -9.69
N SER A 95 4.17 13.12 -8.70
CA SER A 95 4.13 14.56 -8.94
C SER A 95 5.30 14.93 -9.85
N ARG A 96 5.04 15.00 -11.16
CA ARG A 96 5.90 15.70 -12.11
C ARG A 96 5.45 17.15 -12.07
N TYR A 97 6.13 17.96 -11.28
CA TYR A 97 5.90 19.40 -11.23
C TYR A 97 6.46 20.00 -12.53
N THR A 98 5.63 20.03 -13.56
CA THR A 98 5.90 20.81 -14.78
C THR A 98 5.13 22.15 -14.67
N PRO A 99 5.64 23.25 -15.25
CA PRO A 99 4.92 24.53 -15.24
C PRO A 99 3.49 24.42 -15.79
N ALA A 100 3.27 23.51 -16.75
CA ALA A 100 1.95 23.20 -17.31
C ALA A 100 0.99 22.55 -16.30
N THR A 101 1.47 21.68 -15.41
CA THR A 101 0.66 21.06 -14.35
C THR A 101 0.28 22.04 -13.22
N ALA A 102 1.08 23.07 -12.97
CA ALA A 102 0.77 24.09 -11.95
C ALA A 102 -0.48 24.91 -12.32
N ALA A 103 -0.62 25.27 -13.61
CA ALA A 103 -1.79 25.99 -14.12
C ALA A 103 -3.08 25.14 -14.04
N VAL A 104 -3.00 23.83 -14.25
CA VAL A 104 -4.15 22.91 -14.17
C VAL A 104 -4.58 22.65 -12.73
N MET A 105 -3.64 22.57 -11.78
CA MET A 105 -3.96 22.37 -10.36
C MET A 105 -4.61 23.61 -9.72
N ALA A 106 -4.24 24.81 -10.16
CA ALA A 106 -4.88 26.05 -9.72
C ALA A 106 -6.38 26.10 -10.10
N GLY A 107 -6.78 25.48 -11.23
CA GLY A 107 -8.18 25.38 -11.66
C GLY A 107 -9.00 24.28 -10.98
N LYS A 108 -8.35 23.28 -10.36
CA LYS A 108 -9.02 22.11 -9.74
C LYS A 108 -9.22 22.22 -8.22
N ALA A 109 -8.86 23.34 -7.60
CA ALA A 109 -9.05 23.58 -6.17
C ALA A 109 -10.52 23.83 -5.75
N SER A 110 -11.50 23.41 -6.55
CA SER A 110 -12.94 23.44 -6.25
C SER A 110 -13.51 22.03 -6.23
N GLY A 111 -13.24 21.31 -5.14
CA GLY A 111 -13.85 20.01 -4.86
C GLY A 111 -13.97 19.83 -3.35
N VAL A 112 -15.03 19.12 -2.92
CA VAL A 112 -15.22 18.77 -1.50
C VAL A 112 -14.00 18.00 -1.02
N ARG A 113 -13.43 18.45 0.10
CA ARG A 113 -12.21 17.85 0.62
C ARG A 113 -12.57 16.52 1.29
N PRO A 114 -11.75 15.47 1.18
CA PRO A 114 -12.10 14.14 1.69
C PRO A 114 -12.38 14.06 3.20
N TRP A 115 -12.01 15.09 3.96
CA TRP A 115 -12.27 15.20 5.41
C TRP A 115 -13.53 16.02 5.75
N ASP A 116 -14.27 16.48 4.73
CA ASP A 116 -15.54 17.21 4.90
C ASP A 116 -16.76 16.24 4.88
N GLU A 117 -16.57 14.92 4.75
CA GLU A 117 -17.62 13.90 4.90
C GLU A 117 -17.93 13.67 6.39
N GLY A 118 -18.55 14.64 7.06
CA GLY A 118 -18.88 14.52 8.49
C GLY A 118 -19.51 15.74 9.16
N LYS A 119 -20.24 16.58 8.42
CA LYS A 119 -21.13 17.60 9.01
C LYS A 119 -22.57 17.38 8.58
#